data_AF-A0A075GMC4-F1
#
_entry.id   AF-A0A075GMC4-F1
#
_cell.length_a   1.000
_cell.length_b   1.000
_cell.length_c   1.000
_cell.angle_alpha   90.00
_cell.angle_beta   90.00
_cell.angle_gamma   90.00
#
_symmetry.space_group_name_H-M   'P 1'
#
loop_
_entity.id
_entity.type
_entity.pdbx_description
1 polymer ?
#
loop_
_entity_poly.entity_id
_entity_poly.type
_entity_poly.pdbx_seq_one_letter_code
_entity_poly.pdbx_strand_id
1 'polypeptide(L)'
;MGVWLFNSFGIAAEFSVAGGLIATILYDAPHNSQERKRLSKIASEQAIKIKYGEQQLLAFANQCDQLQIMVHSRDEQLRTALTELERRDSVGAPEARNLIESQRKALKVQKKSMEEAQQLIRAQQRMLNKLESQTNAGHERWEETLATLERMLSNQANQNNSTEQQLLDQVTVGNRELQKTLTDLLQQLAMEPRTSNVNVQDSVVMKSGPEISHQQSRGKPHIPTIQAIPIGKPQRTTEVEWMKSLPKDLT
;
A
#
# COMPACT_ATOMS: atom_id res chain seq x y z
N MET A 1 93.30 -123.70 -1.50
CA MET A 1 93.06 -122.68 -0.46
C MET A 1 92.50 -121.34 -0.99
N GLY A 2 92.47 -121.05 -2.30
CA GLY A 2 91.97 -119.76 -2.82
C GLY A 2 90.44 -119.62 -2.97
N VAL A 3 89.72 -120.72 -3.23
CA VAL A 3 88.26 -120.69 -3.48
C VAL A 3 87.44 -120.39 -2.22
N TRP A 4 87.94 -120.82 -1.05
CA TRP A 4 87.27 -120.57 0.23
C TRP A 4 87.33 -119.10 0.65
N LEU A 5 88.48 -118.43 0.43
CA LEU A 5 88.65 -117.01 0.75
C LEU A 5 87.82 -116.10 -0.17
N PHE A 6 87.67 -116.46 -1.45
CA PHE A 6 86.85 -115.71 -2.40
C PHE A 6 85.36 -115.78 -2.08
N ASN A 7 84.87 -116.96 -1.65
CA ASN A 7 83.47 -117.13 -1.23
C ASN A 7 83.16 -116.36 0.07
N SER A 8 84.07 -116.38 1.06
CA SER A 8 83.89 -115.61 2.30
C SER A 8 83.95 -114.10 2.07
N PHE A 9 84.77 -113.62 1.12
CA PHE A 9 84.89 -112.20 0.81
C PHE A 9 83.67 -111.68 0.03
N GLY A 10 83.11 -112.48 -0.88
CA GLY A 10 81.86 -112.18 -1.58
C GLY A 10 80.67 -112.04 -0.63
N ILE A 11 80.49 -113.01 0.28
CA ILE A 11 79.40 -112.99 1.26
C ILE A 11 79.52 -111.76 2.20
N ALA A 12 80.72 -111.44 2.67
CA ALA A 12 80.94 -110.27 3.53
C ALA A 12 80.69 -108.93 2.80
N ALA A 13 81.04 -108.84 1.51
CA ALA A 13 80.77 -107.65 0.69
C ALA A 13 79.26 -107.45 0.46
N GLU A 14 78.50 -108.52 0.21
CA GLU A 14 77.04 -108.46 0.04
C GLU A 14 76.33 -107.99 1.32
N PHE A 15 76.72 -108.52 2.49
CA PHE A 15 76.17 -108.05 3.77
C PHE A 15 76.56 -106.60 4.10
N SER A 16 77.75 -106.13 3.68
CA SER A 16 78.16 -104.73 3.86
C SER A 16 77.36 -103.77 2.99
N VAL A 17 77.10 -104.12 1.72
CA VAL A 17 76.24 -103.32 0.83
C VAL A 17 74.80 -103.29 1.34
N ALA A 18 74.26 -104.44 1.76
CA ALA A 18 72.93 -104.52 2.35
C ALA A 18 72.84 -103.69 3.65
N GLY A 19 73.84 -103.80 4.54
CA GLY A 19 73.92 -103.02 5.77
C GLY A 19 74.03 -101.52 5.53
N GLY A 20 74.81 -101.11 4.52
CA GLY A 20 74.93 -99.71 4.09
C GLY A 20 73.61 -99.15 3.57
N LEU A 21 72.91 -99.88 2.70
CA LEU A 21 71.59 -99.48 2.19
C LEU A 21 70.56 -99.38 3.31
N ILE A 22 70.53 -100.35 4.23
CA ILE A 22 69.63 -100.33 5.38
C ILE A 22 69.96 -99.13 6.27
N ALA A 23 71.23 -98.85 6.56
CA ALA A 23 71.65 -97.70 7.38
C ALA A 23 71.27 -96.36 6.72
N THR A 24 71.45 -96.23 5.40
CA THR A 24 71.03 -95.05 4.66
C THR A 24 69.51 -94.87 4.72
N ILE A 25 68.73 -95.94 4.52
CA ILE A 25 67.26 -95.88 4.60
C ILE A 25 66.81 -95.53 6.03
N LEU A 26 67.43 -96.12 7.06
CA LEU A 26 67.05 -95.88 8.46
C LEU A 26 67.41 -94.47 8.93
N TYR A 27 68.47 -93.86 8.39
CA TYR A 27 68.84 -92.49 8.68
C TYR A 27 68.01 -91.47 7.89
N ASP A 28 67.79 -91.73 6.60
CA ASP A 28 67.11 -90.80 5.69
C ASP A 28 65.59 -90.79 5.90
N ALA A 29 64.97 -91.94 6.23
CA ALA A 29 63.52 -92.02 6.47
C ALA A 29 63.01 -91.09 7.60
N PRO A 30 63.59 -91.07 8.81
CA PRO A 30 63.15 -90.16 9.86
C PRO A 30 63.51 -88.70 9.57
N HIS A 31 64.64 -88.43 8.90
CA HIS A 31 65.07 -87.07 8.58
C HIS A 31 64.15 -86.42 7.52
N ASN A 32 63.95 -87.11 6.39
CA ASN A 32 63.05 -86.68 5.32
C ASN A 32 61.60 -86.54 5.79
N SER A 33 61.14 -87.41 6.71
CA SER A 33 59.81 -87.28 7.34
C SER A 33 59.68 -86.00 8.16
N GLN A 34 60.71 -85.61 8.92
CA GLN A 34 60.69 -84.36 9.68
C GLN A 34 60.71 -83.12 8.77
N GLU A 35 61.50 -83.13 7.70
CA GLU A 35 61.54 -82.04 6.73
C GLU A 35 60.20 -81.88 6.00
N ARG A 36 59.58 -82.99 5.57
CA ARG A 36 58.24 -82.98 4.97
C ARG A 36 57.19 -82.38 5.89
N LYS A 37 57.23 -82.71 7.20
CA LYS A 37 56.32 -82.13 8.20
C LYS A 37 56.53 -80.63 8.40
N ARG A 38 57.78 -80.15 8.35
CA ARG A 38 58.09 -78.72 8.44
C ARG A 38 57.62 -77.98 7.19
N LEU A 39 57.92 -78.50 6.01
CA LEU A 39 57.48 -77.93 4.74
C LEU A 39 55.95 -77.94 4.63
N SER A 40 55.27 -79.02 5.06
CA SER A 40 53.81 -79.06 5.06
C SER A 40 53.21 -78.04 6.02
N LYS A 41 53.84 -77.81 7.18
CA LYS A 41 53.40 -76.79 8.13
C LYS A 41 53.55 -75.38 7.52
N ILE A 42 54.72 -75.06 6.97
CA ILE A 42 54.97 -73.76 6.32
C ILE A 42 54.03 -73.55 5.14
N ALA A 43 53.81 -74.57 4.30
CA ALA A 43 52.88 -74.52 3.18
C ALA A 43 51.44 -74.28 3.66
N SER A 44 51.01 -74.92 4.75
CA SER A 44 49.68 -74.70 5.32
C SER A 44 49.51 -73.29 5.90
N GLU A 45 50.54 -72.74 6.56
CA GLU A 45 50.53 -71.37 7.07
C GLU A 45 50.49 -70.35 5.92
N GLN A 46 51.24 -70.59 4.85
CA GLN A 46 51.20 -69.76 3.65
C GLN A 46 49.85 -69.87 2.95
N ALA A 47 49.27 -71.05 2.83
CA ALA A 47 47.95 -71.25 2.23
C ALA A 47 46.85 -70.49 2.99
N ILE A 48 46.91 -70.46 4.33
CA ILE A 48 45.97 -69.68 5.15
C ILE A 48 46.15 -68.17 4.91
N LYS A 49 47.39 -67.68 4.87
CA LYS A 49 47.70 -66.26 4.59
C LYS A 49 47.25 -65.84 3.20
N ILE A 50 47.48 -66.68 2.19
CA ILE A 50 47.04 -66.44 0.81
C ILE A 50 45.52 -66.40 0.75
N LYS A 51 44.83 -67.38 1.35
CA LYS A 51 43.36 -67.42 1.36
C LYS A 51 42.75 -66.20 2.05
N TYR A 52 43.31 -65.76 3.17
CA TYR A 52 42.87 -64.54 3.85
C TYR A 52 43.15 -63.29 3.00
N GLY A 53 44.32 -63.22 2.36
CA GLY A 53 44.67 -62.16 1.43
C GLY A 53 43.73 -62.08 0.23
N GLU A 54 43.37 -63.21 -0.37
CA GLU A 54 42.38 -63.29 -1.45
C GLU A 54 41.01 -62.79 -1.00
N GLN A 55 40.55 -63.20 0.19
CA GLN A 55 39.29 -62.70 0.75
C GLN A 55 39.30 -61.19 0.96
N GLN A 56 40.43 -60.65 1.45
CA GLN A 56 40.59 -59.22 1.64
C GLN A 56 40.64 -58.45 0.31
N LEU A 57 41.30 -59.00 -0.70
CA LEU A 57 41.33 -58.43 -2.06
C LEU A 57 39.95 -58.44 -2.71
N LEU A 58 39.18 -59.52 -2.54
CA LEU A 58 37.80 -59.60 -3.01
C LEU A 58 36.90 -58.58 -2.32
N ALA A 59 37.05 -58.41 -1.00
CA ALA A 59 36.31 -57.40 -0.25
C ALA A 59 36.67 -55.97 -0.74
N PHE A 60 37.96 -55.69 -0.97
CA PHE A 60 38.41 -54.41 -1.50
C PHE A 60 37.92 -54.17 -2.93
N ALA A 61 37.99 -55.18 -3.80
CA ALA A 61 37.48 -55.09 -5.16
C ALA A 61 35.97 -54.75 -5.18
N ASN A 62 35.19 -55.38 -4.30
CA ASN A 62 33.77 -55.07 -4.15
C ASN A 62 33.54 -53.63 -3.62
N GLN A 63 34.37 -53.17 -2.68
CA GLN A 63 34.31 -51.77 -2.22
C GLN A 63 34.65 -50.77 -3.33
N CYS A 64 35.65 -51.07 -4.17
CA CYS A 64 35.98 -50.25 -5.34
C CYS A 64 34.83 -50.20 -6.34
N ASP A 65 34.19 -51.33 -6.64
CA ASP A 65 33.03 -51.39 -7.52
C ASP A 65 31.86 -50.56 -6.97
N GLN A 66 31.59 -50.68 -5.67
CA GLN A 66 30.57 -49.88 -4.99
C GLN A 66 30.88 -48.37 -5.04
N LEU A 67 32.13 -47.97 -4.82
CA LEU A 67 32.56 -46.58 -4.94
C LEU A 67 32.42 -46.07 -6.37
N GLN A 68 32.75 -46.89 -7.36
CA GLN A 68 32.62 -46.54 -8.77
C GLN A 68 31.16 -46.29 -9.15
N ILE A 69 30.24 -47.16 -8.71
CA ILE A 69 28.80 -46.97 -8.89
C ILE A 69 28.33 -45.69 -8.19
N MET A 70 28.80 -45.44 -6.96
CA MET A 70 28.45 -44.23 -6.22
C MET A 70 28.90 -42.97 -6.96
N VAL A 71 30.15 -42.92 -7.41
CA VAL A 71 30.69 -41.78 -8.16
C VAL A 71 29.87 -41.56 -9.44
N HIS A 72 29.57 -42.64 -10.18
CA HIS A 72 28.80 -42.52 -11.42
C HIS A 72 27.38 -41.97 -11.16
N SER A 73 26.71 -42.46 -10.12
CA SER A 73 25.39 -41.96 -9.73
C SER A 73 25.43 -40.49 -9.29
N ARG A 74 26.52 -40.07 -8.62
CA ARG A 74 26.70 -38.68 -8.18
C ARG A 74 26.97 -37.76 -9.36
N ASP A 75 27.77 -38.19 -10.32
CA ASP A 75 28.02 -37.43 -11.54
C ASP A 75 26.72 -37.21 -12.34
N GLU A 76 25.85 -38.22 -12.42
CA GLU A 76 24.54 -38.10 -13.06
C GLU A 76 23.61 -37.13 -12.30
N GLN A 77 23.57 -37.23 -10.97
CA GLN A 77 22.80 -36.30 -10.12
C GLN A 77 23.29 -34.87 -10.26
N LEU A 78 24.61 -34.65 -10.27
CA LEU A 78 25.22 -33.32 -10.42
C LEU A 78 24.95 -32.74 -11.81
N ARG A 79 25.05 -33.55 -12.88
CA ARG A 79 24.69 -33.10 -14.24
C ARG A 79 23.24 -32.67 -14.32
N THR A 80 22.33 -33.44 -13.75
CA THR A 80 20.90 -33.11 -13.71
C THR A 80 20.68 -31.80 -12.94
N ALA A 81 21.29 -31.66 -11.76
CA ALA A 81 21.21 -30.45 -10.95
C ALA A 81 21.78 -29.23 -11.69
N LEU A 82 22.89 -29.38 -12.41
CA LEU A 82 23.48 -28.32 -13.23
C LEU A 82 22.54 -27.90 -14.37
N THR A 83 21.94 -28.84 -15.10
CA THR A 83 21.00 -28.50 -16.19
C THR A 83 19.75 -27.81 -15.65
N GLU A 84 19.26 -28.20 -14.47
CA GLU A 84 18.11 -27.54 -13.84
C GLU A 84 18.48 -26.15 -13.30
N LEU A 85 19.71 -25.97 -12.79
CA LEU A 85 20.21 -24.66 -12.39
C LEU A 85 20.37 -23.74 -13.61
N GLU A 86 20.96 -24.23 -14.69
CA GLU A 86 21.09 -23.49 -15.96
C GLU A 86 19.72 -23.13 -16.52
N ARG A 87 18.74 -24.05 -16.46
CA ARG A 87 17.35 -23.75 -16.82
C ARG A 87 16.78 -22.66 -15.93
N ARG A 88 16.98 -22.72 -14.60
CA ARG A 88 16.51 -21.69 -13.66
C ARG A 88 17.18 -20.35 -13.87
N ASP A 89 18.48 -20.32 -14.14
CA ASP A 89 19.20 -19.09 -14.47
C ASP A 89 18.72 -18.52 -15.81
N SER A 90 18.45 -19.39 -16.79
CA SER A 90 17.89 -19.02 -18.08
C SER A 90 16.45 -18.51 -17.99
N VAL A 91 15.68 -18.88 -16.96
CA VAL A 91 14.30 -18.41 -16.73
C VAL A 91 14.26 -17.20 -15.80
N GLY A 92 15.08 -17.20 -14.75
CA GLY A 92 15.14 -16.12 -13.75
C GLY A 92 15.78 -14.84 -14.28
N ALA A 93 16.82 -14.94 -15.12
CA ALA A 93 17.44 -13.77 -15.74
C ALA A 93 16.50 -12.99 -16.68
N PRO A 94 15.73 -13.62 -17.59
CA PRO A 94 14.78 -12.91 -18.43
C PRO A 94 13.51 -12.48 -17.67
N GLU A 95 13.03 -13.23 -16.68
CA GLU A 95 11.88 -12.80 -15.87
C GLU A 95 12.20 -11.54 -15.07
N ALA A 96 13.39 -11.48 -14.45
CA ALA A 96 13.88 -10.27 -13.79
C ALA A 96 14.04 -9.09 -14.78
N ARG A 97 14.55 -9.35 -15.99
CA ARG A 97 14.65 -8.32 -17.04
C ARG A 97 13.27 -7.81 -17.47
N ASN A 98 12.31 -8.70 -17.68
CA ASN A 98 10.93 -8.34 -18.03
C ASN A 98 10.26 -7.52 -16.92
N LEU A 99 10.47 -7.90 -15.66
CA LEU A 99 9.99 -7.13 -14.51
C LEU A 99 10.60 -5.73 -14.49
N ILE A 100 11.93 -5.62 -14.62
CA ILE A 100 12.62 -4.32 -14.67
C ILE A 100 12.11 -3.47 -15.83
N GLU A 101 11.90 -4.06 -17.01
CA GLU A 101 11.37 -3.35 -18.17
C GLU A 101 9.92 -2.88 -17.93
N SER A 102 9.07 -3.73 -17.33
CA SER A 102 7.70 -3.38 -16.96
C SER A 102 7.68 -2.22 -15.95
N GLN A 103 8.55 -2.27 -14.93
CA GLN A 103 8.71 -1.21 -13.95
C GLN A 103 9.21 0.09 -14.60
N ARG A 104 10.17 0.02 -15.53
CA ARG A 104 10.61 1.20 -16.30
C ARG A 104 9.49 1.82 -17.13
N LYS A 105 8.67 0.99 -17.78
CA LYS A 105 7.49 1.48 -18.54
C LYS A 105 6.49 2.15 -17.61
N ALA A 106 6.17 1.54 -16.47
CA ALA A 106 5.27 2.11 -15.47
C ALA A 106 5.80 3.45 -14.92
N LEU A 107 7.09 3.52 -14.57
CA LEU A 107 7.72 4.75 -14.09
C LEU A 107 7.70 5.86 -15.14
N LYS A 108 7.89 5.53 -16.43
CA LYS A 108 7.80 6.52 -17.51
C LYS A 108 6.39 7.10 -17.64
N VAL A 109 5.38 6.25 -17.53
CA VAL A 109 3.97 6.69 -17.53
C VAL A 109 3.67 7.54 -16.30
N GLN A 110 4.09 7.09 -15.11
CA GLN A 110 3.91 7.82 -13.85
C GLN A 110 4.59 9.20 -13.88
N LYS A 111 5.81 9.27 -14.43
CA LYS A 111 6.52 10.54 -14.62
C LYS A 111 5.68 11.50 -15.49
N LYS A 112 5.18 11.02 -16.63
CA LYS A 112 4.36 11.83 -17.53
C LYS A 112 3.07 12.32 -16.86
N SER A 113 2.34 11.45 -16.17
CA SER A 113 1.13 11.85 -15.46
C SER A 113 1.43 12.85 -14.33
N MET A 114 2.59 12.74 -13.69
CA MET A 114 3.01 13.68 -12.65
C MET A 114 3.37 15.05 -13.22
N GLU A 115 4.01 15.10 -14.39
CA GLU A 115 4.25 16.36 -15.12
C GLU A 115 2.93 17.05 -15.50
N GLU A 116 1.95 16.29 -16.00
CA GLU A 116 0.60 16.80 -16.30
C GLU A 116 -0.12 17.29 -15.03
N ALA A 117 -0.07 16.53 -13.94
CA ALA A 117 -0.60 16.94 -12.64
C ALA A 117 0.06 18.22 -12.12
N GLN A 118 1.39 18.36 -12.28
CA GLN A 118 2.11 19.56 -11.88
C GLN A 118 1.69 20.79 -12.70
N GLN A 119 1.43 20.62 -14.00
CA GLN A 119 0.89 21.70 -14.83
C GLN A 119 -0.51 22.10 -14.38
N LEU A 120 -1.36 21.13 -14.05
CA LEU A 120 -2.71 21.36 -13.53
C LEU A 120 -2.67 22.10 -12.18
N ILE A 121 -1.80 21.71 -11.26
CA ILE A 121 -1.59 22.40 -9.98
C ILE A 121 -1.16 23.86 -10.22
N ARG A 122 -0.23 24.11 -11.16
CA ARG A 122 0.16 25.48 -11.52
C ARG A 122 -0.98 26.28 -12.15
N ALA A 123 -1.87 25.64 -12.90
CA ALA A 123 -3.06 26.29 -13.43
C ALA A 123 -4.05 26.63 -12.30
N GLN A 124 -4.28 25.70 -11.36
CA GLN A 124 -5.10 25.91 -10.18
C GLN A 124 -4.56 27.04 -9.29
N GLN A 125 -3.24 27.09 -9.06
CA GLN A 125 -2.63 28.19 -8.29
C GLN A 125 -2.86 29.55 -8.96
N ARG A 126 -2.73 29.63 -10.29
CA ARG A 126 -3.02 30.86 -11.03
C ARG A 126 -4.48 31.27 -10.94
N MET A 127 -5.40 30.30 -10.95
CA MET A 127 -6.83 30.54 -10.76
C MET A 127 -7.12 31.04 -9.33
N LEU A 128 -6.54 30.41 -8.31
CA LEU A 128 -6.68 30.85 -6.92
C LEU A 128 -6.21 32.28 -6.73
N ASN A 129 -5.04 32.64 -7.28
CA ASN A 129 -4.55 34.02 -7.21
C ASN A 129 -5.49 35.02 -7.91
N LYS A 130 -6.16 34.61 -9.00
CA LYS A 130 -7.18 35.44 -9.67
C LYS A 130 -8.45 35.58 -8.84
N LEU A 131 -8.91 34.50 -8.20
CA LEU A 131 -10.08 34.54 -7.32
C LEU A 131 -9.80 35.39 -6.09
N GLU A 132 -8.59 35.30 -5.53
CA GLU A 132 -8.12 36.14 -4.43
C GLU A 132 -8.11 37.62 -4.84
N SER A 133 -7.53 37.96 -6.00
CA SER A 133 -7.53 39.36 -6.46
C SER A 133 -8.92 39.90 -6.79
N GLN A 134 -9.80 39.08 -7.39
CA GLN A 134 -11.20 39.45 -7.61
C GLN A 134 -11.97 39.63 -6.30
N THR A 135 -11.71 38.79 -5.30
CA THR A 135 -12.33 38.90 -3.97
C THR A 135 -11.86 40.17 -3.27
N ASN A 136 -10.56 40.48 -3.32
CA ASN A 136 -10.01 41.68 -2.70
C ASN A 136 -10.54 42.95 -3.38
N ALA A 137 -10.56 42.99 -4.71
CA ALA A 137 -11.16 44.11 -5.46
C ALA A 137 -12.67 44.23 -5.22
N GLY A 138 -13.37 43.11 -5.07
CA GLY A 138 -14.78 43.09 -4.67
C GLY A 138 -14.97 43.69 -3.28
N HIS A 139 -14.12 43.32 -2.32
CA HIS A 139 -14.15 43.87 -0.96
C HIS A 139 -13.90 45.37 -0.95
N GLU A 140 -12.89 45.87 -1.67
CA GLU A 140 -12.64 47.31 -1.81
C GLU A 140 -13.86 48.06 -2.37
N ARG A 141 -14.51 47.50 -3.42
CA ARG A 141 -15.76 48.07 -3.96
C ARG A 141 -16.90 48.05 -2.95
N TRP A 142 -17.05 46.98 -2.18
CA TRP A 142 -18.07 46.90 -1.14
C TRP A 142 -17.84 47.96 -0.07
N GLU A 143 -16.61 48.17 0.38
CA GLU A 143 -16.24 49.24 1.32
C GLU A 143 -16.53 50.63 0.73
N GLU A 144 -16.20 50.87 -0.55
CA GLU A 144 -16.56 52.12 -1.23
C GLU A 144 -18.08 52.34 -1.25
N THR A 145 -18.86 51.32 -1.62
CA THR A 145 -20.33 51.43 -1.65
C THR A 145 -20.90 51.65 -0.25
N LEU A 146 -20.37 50.98 0.77
CA LEU A 146 -20.76 51.15 2.16
C LEU A 146 -20.47 52.58 2.62
N ALA A 147 -19.28 53.11 2.33
CA ALA A 147 -18.94 54.51 2.61
C ALA A 147 -19.86 55.50 1.86
N THR A 148 -20.29 55.21 0.62
CA THR A 148 -21.27 56.05 -0.08
C THR A 148 -22.66 55.98 0.55
N LEU A 149 -23.10 54.79 0.98
CA LEU A 149 -24.37 54.61 1.68
C LEU A 149 -24.35 55.32 3.03
N GLU A 150 -23.28 55.20 3.81
CA GLU A 150 -23.09 55.94 5.06
C GLU A 150 -23.16 57.46 4.84
N ARG A 151 -22.51 57.98 3.79
CA ARG A 151 -22.62 59.41 3.44
C ARG A 151 -24.03 59.80 3.05
N MET A 152 -24.73 58.99 2.25
CA MET A 152 -26.10 59.26 1.84
C MET A 152 -27.04 59.23 3.04
N LEU A 153 -26.93 58.22 3.90
CA LEU A 153 -27.70 58.11 5.15
C LEU A 153 -27.42 59.30 6.08
N SER A 154 -26.16 59.72 6.22
CA SER A 154 -25.79 60.90 7.00
C SER A 154 -26.38 62.18 6.41
N ASN A 155 -26.33 62.35 5.09
CA ASN A 155 -26.91 63.49 4.40
C ASN A 155 -28.45 63.50 4.50
N GLN A 156 -29.09 62.35 4.34
CA GLN A 156 -30.53 62.19 4.46
C GLN A 156 -31.00 62.45 5.91
N ALA A 157 -30.26 61.95 6.91
CA ALA A 157 -30.54 62.24 8.31
C ALA A 157 -30.43 63.75 8.61
N ASN A 158 -29.38 64.41 8.11
CA ASN A 158 -29.21 65.86 8.28
C ASN A 158 -30.30 66.68 7.58
N GLN A 159 -30.67 66.31 6.34
CA GLN A 159 -31.74 66.97 5.60
C GLN A 159 -33.10 66.77 6.27
N ASN A 160 -33.41 65.54 6.71
CA ASN A 160 -34.65 65.23 7.40
C ASN A 160 -34.77 66.04 8.70
N ASN A 161 -33.70 66.09 9.50
CA ASN A 161 -33.66 66.92 10.71
C ASN A 161 -33.89 68.41 10.38
N SER A 162 -33.32 68.94 9.28
CA SER A 162 -33.56 70.32 8.88
C SER A 162 -34.99 70.58 8.41
N THR A 163 -35.59 69.65 7.65
CA THR A 163 -36.99 69.78 7.23
C THR A 163 -37.95 69.62 8.40
N GLU A 164 -37.66 68.73 9.35
CA GLU A 164 -38.44 68.58 10.58
C GLU A 164 -38.36 69.86 11.41
N GLN A 165 -37.17 70.43 11.59
CA GLN A 165 -37.01 71.72 12.26
C GLN A 165 -37.76 72.85 11.54
N GLN A 166 -37.70 72.90 10.20
CA GLN A 166 -38.38 73.93 9.42
C GLN A 166 -39.91 73.76 9.43
N LEU A 167 -40.41 72.53 9.41
CA LEU A 167 -41.84 72.23 9.55
C LEU A 167 -42.32 72.53 10.97
N LEU A 168 -41.53 72.22 12.00
CA LEU A 168 -41.85 72.61 13.37
C LEU A 168 -41.87 74.13 13.52
N ASP A 169 -40.93 74.85 12.91
CA ASP A 169 -40.93 76.32 12.88
C ASP A 169 -42.18 76.85 12.15
N GLN A 170 -42.51 76.30 10.98
CA GLN A 170 -43.68 76.73 10.21
C GLN A 170 -45.00 76.38 10.91
N VAL A 171 -45.10 75.23 11.58
CA VAL A 171 -46.27 74.83 12.37
C VAL A 171 -46.38 75.68 13.63
N THR A 172 -45.28 76.01 14.30
CA THR A 172 -45.34 76.88 15.49
C THR A 172 -45.70 78.31 15.11
N VAL A 173 -45.17 78.84 14.01
CA VAL A 173 -45.55 80.15 13.45
C VAL A 173 -47.01 80.14 12.99
N GLY A 174 -47.42 79.15 12.20
CA GLY A 174 -48.79 79.02 11.72
C GLY A 174 -49.81 78.83 12.85
N ASN A 175 -49.48 78.06 13.89
CA ASN A 175 -50.33 77.90 15.06
C ASN A 175 -50.41 79.21 15.86
N ARG A 176 -49.33 79.98 15.94
CA ARG A 176 -49.35 81.32 16.56
C ARG A 176 -50.24 82.30 15.80
N GLU A 177 -50.22 82.25 14.47
CA GLU A 177 -51.10 83.04 13.61
C GLU A 177 -52.57 82.58 13.67
N LEU A 178 -52.81 81.27 13.69
CA LEU A 178 -54.15 80.69 13.88
C LEU A 178 -54.71 81.03 15.25
N GLN A 179 -53.90 80.94 16.31
CA GLN A 179 -54.32 81.39 17.64
C GLN A 179 -54.63 82.88 17.66
N LYS A 180 -53.87 83.71 16.94
CA LYS A 180 -54.15 85.15 16.82
C LYS A 180 -55.46 85.42 16.07
N THR A 181 -55.67 84.79 14.91
CA THR A 181 -56.91 84.94 14.12
C THR A 181 -58.13 84.35 14.82
N LEU A 182 -57.99 83.24 15.53
CA LEU A 182 -59.06 82.64 16.33
C LEU A 182 -59.39 83.50 17.55
N THR A 183 -58.39 84.15 18.15
CA THR A 183 -58.61 85.18 19.18
C THR A 183 -59.37 86.37 18.59
N ASP A 184 -58.99 86.84 17.39
CA ASP A 184 -59.68 87.95 16.71
C ASP A 184 -61.11 87.56 16.30
N LEU A 185 -61.35 86.31 15.86
CA LEU A 185 -62.69 85.80 15.55
C LEU A 185 -63.53 85.60 16.81
N LEU A 186 -62.95 85.15 17.93
CA LEU A 186 -63.66 85.13 19.22
C LEU A 186 -64.00 86.54 19.69
N GLN A 187 -63.09 87.50 19.49
CA GLN A 187 -63.32 88.92 19.76
C GLN A 187 -64.47 89.46 18.89
N GLN A 188 -64.55 89.03 17.63
CA GLN A 188 -65.57 89.44 16.67
C GLN A 188 -66.93 88.74 16.89
N LEU A 189 -66.93 87.45 17.23
CA LEU A 189 -68.11 86.68 17.64
C LEU A 189 -68.69 87.12 18.98
N ALA A 190 -67.88 87.73 19.85
CA ALA A 190 -68.34 88.37 21.07
C ALA A 190 -69.11 89.69 20.81
N MET A 191 -69.12 90.21 19.57
CA MET A 191 -69.77 91.48 19.21
C MET A 191 -71.01 91.35 18.31
N GLU A 192 -71.48 90.15 17.97
CA GLU A 192 -72.65 89.94 17.07
C GLU A 192 -73.88 89.33 17.80
N PRO A 193 -75.11 89.84 17.60
CA PRO A 193 -76.27 89.41 18.37
C PRO A 193 -76.90 88.11 17.82
N ARG A 194 -77.12 87.15 18.74
CA ARG A 194 -77.72 85.84 18.48
C ARG A 194 -79.17 85.92 18.01
N THR A 195 -79.49 85.33 16.85
CA THR A 195 -80.79 84.67 16.63
C THR A 195 -80.66 83.44 15.70
N SER A 196 -81.10 82.27 16.23
CA SER A 196 -81.81 81.13 15.58
C SER A 196 -81.32 80.57 14.21
N ASN A 197 -81.15 79.28 13.93
CA ASN A 197 -81.83 78.06 14.36
C ASN A 197 -80.93 76.82 14.12
N VAL A 198 -81.22 75.77 14.87
CA VAL A 198 -80.60 74.43 14.84
C VAL A 198 -81.12 73.61 13.64
N ASN A 199 -80.24 72.84 12.97
CA ASN A 199 -80.65 71.62 12.29
C ASN A 199 -79.68 70.47 12.65
N VAL A 200 -80.18 69.55 13.46
CA VAL A 200 -79.54 68.27 13.80
C VAL A 200 -80.11 67.25 12.84
N GLN A 201 -79.26 66.67 11.98
CA GLN A 201 -79.60 65.42 11.30
C GLN A 201 -78.62 64.33 11.72
N ASP A 202 -79.24 63.32 12.30
CA ASP A 202 -78.76 62.07 12.83
C ASP A 202 -78.48 61.10 11.67
N SER A 203 -77.30 60.49 11.64
CA SER A 203 -77.03 59.30 10.82
C SER A 203 -75.99 58.42 11.50
N VAL A 204 -76.47 57.60 12.43
CA VAL A 204 -75.83 56.37 12.87
C VAL A 204 -75.82 55.34 11.73
N VAL A 205 -74.64 54.89 11.30
CA VAL A 205 -74.43 53.52 10.81
C VAL A 205 -73.11 52.98 11.38
N MET A 206 -73.22 51.77 11.91
CA MET A 206 -72.28 51.02 12.73
C MET A 206 -71.26 50.20 11.92
N LYS A 207 -70.22 49.74 12.64
CA LYS A 207 -69.56 48.41 12.50
C LYS A 207 -68.53 48.33 11.35
N SER A 208 -67.25 47.99 11.52
CA SER A 208 -66.54 47.29 12.60
C SER A 208 -65.02 47.47 12.42
N GLY A 209 -64.31 47.92 13.46
CA GLY A 209 -63.10 47.20 13.89
C GLY A 209 -63.52 46.06 14.83
N PRO A 210 -62.61 45.20 15.37
CA PRO A 210 -61.16 45.32 15.42
C PRO A 210 -60.53 43.97 14.91
N GLU A 211 -59.31 43.50 15.13
CA GLU A 211 -58.26 43.81 16.07
C GLU A 211 -57.02 43.06 15.62
N ILE A 212 -55.88 43.73 15.70
CA ILE A 212 -54.57 43.11 15.72
C ILE A 212 -54.47 42.39 17.07
N SER A 213 -54.58 41.07 17.08
CA SER A 213 -54.24 40.25 18.25
C SER A 213 -52.84 39.69 18.10
N HIS A 214 -51.90 40.33 18.82
CA HIS A 214 -50.73 39.65 19.34
C HIS A 214 -51.19 38.52 20.28
N GLN A 215 -50.92 37.27 19.91
CA GLN A 215 -50.79 36.19 20.88
C GLN A 215 -49.45 35.49 20.73
N GLN A 216 -48.61 35.80 21.71
CA GLN A 216 -47.42 35.10 22.12
C GLN A 216 -47.81 33.67 22.53
N SER A 217 -47.33 32.67 21.79
CA SER A 217 -47.22 31.30 22.30
C SER A 217 -45.78 30.81 22.11
N ARG A 218 -45.12 30.60 23.24
CA ARG A 218 -43.86 29.89 23.37
C ARG A 218 -44.03 28.46 22.82
N GLY A 219 -43.51 28.22 21.63
CA GLY A 219 -43.22 26.88 21.09
C GLY A 219 -41.78 26.87 20.58
N LYS A 220 -41.00 25.87 21.00
CA LYS A 220 -39.57 25.66 20.69
C LYS A 220 -39.23 25.91 19.21
N PRO A 221 -38.04 26.43 18.87
CA PRO A 221 -37.63 26.62 17.48
C PRO A 221 -37.59 25.25 16.77
N HIS A 222 -38.43 25.10 15.75
CA HIS A 222 -38.37 23.96 14.83
C HIS A 222 -37.18 24.19 13.90
N ILE A 223 -36.06 23.56 14.23
CA ILE A 223 -34.92 23.40 13.33
C ILE A 223 -35.41 22.52 12.18
N PRO A 224 -35.37 22.96 10.91
CA PRO A 224 -35.65 22.06 9.81
C PRO A 224 -34.55 20.99 9.79
N THR A 225 -34.90 19.77 10.19
CA THR A 225 -34.06 18.59 10.00
C THR A 225 -33.90 18.40 8.49
N ILE A 226 -32.74 18.77 7.96
CA ILE A 226 -32.32 18.39 6.62
C ILE A 226 -32.29 16.86 6.63
N GLN A 227 -33.25 16.23 5.96
CA GLN A 227 -33.18 14.80 5.68
C GLN A 227 -31.96 14.59 4.81
N ALA A 228 -31.00 13.80 5.30
CA ALA A 228 -29.85 13.41 4.51
C ALA A 228 -30.35 12.73 3.24
N ILE A 229 -30.04 13.30 2.08
CA ILE A 229 -30.11 12.59 0.81
C ILE A 229 -29.21 11.36 1.00
N PRO A 230 -29.69 10.13 0.80
CA PRO A 230 -28.85 8.95 0.94
C PRO A 230 -27.78 9.03 -0.13
N ILE A 231 -26.55 9.38 0.27
CA ILE A 231 -25.37 9.25 -0.57
C ILE A 231 -25.21 7.75 -0.79
N GLY A 232 -25.69 7.28 -1.94
CA GLY A 232 -25.39 5.94 -2.42
C GLY A 232 -23.88 5.71 -2.42
N LYS A 233 -23.48 4.44 -2.23
CA LYS A 233 -22.08 3.99 -2.23
C LYS A 233 -21.31 4.68 -3.38
N PRO A 234 -20.03 5.06 -3.18
CA PRO A 234 -19.27 5.83 -4.17
C PRO A 234 -19.33 5.13 -5.53
N GLN A 235 -20.07 5.72 -6.48
CA GLN A 235 -20.04 5.26 -7.85
C GLN A 235 -18.67 5.60 -8.42
N ARG A 236 -17.89 4.55 -8.70
CA ARG A 236 -16.65 4.64 -9.45
C ARG A 236 -17.03 5.00 -10.88
N THR A 237 -17.19 6.28 -11.18
CA THR A 237 -17.50 6.72 -12.54
C THR A 237 -16.25 6.47 -13.39
N THR A 238 -16.40 5.63 -14.40
CA THR A 238 -15.34 5.40 -15.38
C THR A 238 -15.10 6.69 -16.14
N GLU A 239 -13.85 6.93 -16.48
CA GLU A 239 -13.23 8.15 -17.02
C GLU A 239 -13.85 8.73 -18.33
N VAL A 240 -14.98 8.20 -18.81
CA VAL A 240 -15.55 8.52 -20.12
C VAL A 240 -16.72 9.51 -20.04
N GLU A 241 -17.41 9.63 -18.89
CA GLU A 241 -18.56 10.54 -18.75
C GLU A 241 -18.18 11.98 -18.37
N TRP A 242 -17.15 12.18 -17.54
CA TRP A 242 -16.71 13.52 -17.12
C TRP A 242 -16.11 14.35 -18.26
N MET A 243 -15.52 13.68 -19.26
CA MET A 243 -14.98 14.32 -20.47
C MET A 243 -16.08 14.92 -21.37
N LYS A 244 -17.33 14.46 -21.27
CA LYS A 244 -18.46 15.00 -22.05
C LYS A 244 -19.12 16.22 -21.41
N SER A 245 -18.90 16.45 -20.12
CA SER A 245 -19.46 17.60 -19.38
C SER A 245 -18.59 18.85 -19.41
N LEU A 246 -17.42 18.81 -20.05
CA LEU A 246 -16.56 19.98 -20.19
C LEU A 246 -17.12 20.94 -21.26
N PRO A 247 -17.34 22.23 -20.93
CA PRO A 247 -17.74 23.23 -21.90
C PRO A 247 -16.67 23.38 -22.98
N LYS A 248 -17.11 23.51 -24.23
CA LYS A 248 -16.28 23.47 -25.46
C LYS A 248 -15.28 24.63 -25.62
N ASP A 249 -15.21 25.55 -24.66
CA ASP A 249 -14.34 26.73 -24.71
C ASP A 249 -12.88 26.44 -24.26
N LEU A 250 -12.50 25.17 -24.13
CA LEU A 250 -11.15 24.74 -23.74
C LEU A 250 -10.55 23.66 -24.67
N THR A 251 -11.02 23.58 -25.91
CA THR A 251 -10.31 22.88 -27.01
C THR A 251 -9.52 23.89 -27.82
#